data_AF-A0A543AD04-F1
#
_entry.id   AF-A0A543AD04-F1
#
_cell.length_a   1.000
_cell.length_b   1.000
_cell.length_c   1.000
_cell.angle_alpha   90.00
_cell.angle_beta   90.00
_cell.angle_gamma   90.00
#
_symmetry.space_group_name_H-M   'P 1'
#
loop_
_entity.id
_entity.type
_entity.pdbx_description
1 polymer ?
#
loop_
_entity_poly.entity_id
_entity_poly.type
_entity_poly.pdbx_seq_one_letter_code
_entity_poly.pdbx_strand_id
1 'polypeptide(L)' 'MAEDSSPDEAGQSEKPEPKEPEWKRKQRLARIFGDVLPETTQDERETSAESGESASDRWLKSQVPPHHGG' A
#
# COMPACT_ATOMS: atom_id res chain seq x y z
N MET A 1 12.99 -32.78 32.10
CA MET A 1 12.12 -31.62 31.86
C MET A 1 11.87 -31.54 30.37
N ALA A 2 10.64 -31.83 29.95
CA ALA A 2 10.14 -31.61 28.61
C ALA A 2 9.03 -30.59 28.75
N GLU A 3 9.20 -29.40 28.15
CA GLU A 3 8.16 -28.42 27.76
C GLU A 3 8.84 -27.58 26.66
N ASP A 4 8.39 -27.70 25.42
CA ASP A 4 7.24 -27.00 24.84
C ASP A 4 7.67 -25.64 24.28
N SER A 5 7.74 -25.56 22.95
CA SER A 5 6.99 -24.58 22.18
C SER A 5 7.48 -24.65 20.73
N SER A 6 6.72 -25.37 19.90
CA SER A 6 6.81 -25.24 18.45
C SER A 6 6.43 -23.82 18.08
N PRO A 7 7.31 -23.03 17.44
CA PRO A 7 6.87 -21.80 16.84
C PRO A 7 6.16 -22.15 15.53
N ASP A 8 4.84 -22.01 15.57
CA ASP A 8 4.10 -21.26 14.57
C ASP A 8 4.21 -21.78 13.13
N GLU A 9 3.47 -22.86 12.83
CA GLU A 9 2.97 -23.15 11.47
C GLU A 9 1.86 -22.12 11.14
N ALA A 10 2.24 -20.84 11.07
CA ALA A 10 1.40 -19.78 10.53
C ALA A 10 1.98 -19.31 9.21
N GLY A 11 1.32 -19.73 8.13
CA GLY A 11 1.64 -19.27 6.79
C GLY A 11 1.80 -20.44 5.84
N GLN A 12 0.74 -21.24 5.69
CA GLN A 12 0.52 -21.94 4.43
C GLN A 12 0.63 -20.88 3.34
N SER A 13 1.78 -20.84 2.69
CA SER A 13 2.02 -20.03 1.52
C SER A 13 1.12 -20.62 0.44
N GLU A 14 -0.11 -20.13 0.36
CA GLU A 14 -1.02 -20.45 -0.70
C GLU A 14 -0.28 -20.15 -2.00
N LYS A 15 -0.07 -21.21 -2.77
CA LYS A 15 0.53 -21.18 -4.10
C LYS A 15 -0.14 -20.04 -4.87
N PRO A 16 0.59 -19.27 -5.71
CA PRO A 16 -0.03 -18.21 -6.47
C PRO A 16 -1.11 -18.81 -7.36
N GLU A 17 -2.37 -18.67 -6.95
CA GLU A 17 -3.53 -19.01 -7.76
C GLU A 17 -3.33 -18.33 -9.12
N PRO A 18 -3.62 -19.03 -10.24
CA PRO A 18 -3.43 -18.47 -11.57
C PRO A 18 -4.20 -17.16 -11.64
N LYS A 19 -3.47 -16.04 -11.82
CA LYS A 19 -4.05 -14.72 -11.98
C LYS A 19 -5.11 -14.79 -13.07
N GLU A 20 -6.35 -14.60 -12.67
CA GLU A 20 -7.45 -14.58 -13.62
C GLU A 20 -7.19 -13.52 -14.70
N PRO A 21 -7.65 -13.75 -15.93
CA PRO A 21 -7.45 -12.79 -17.01
C PRO A 21 -8.09 -11.45 -16.66
N GLU A 22 -7.42 -10.35 -17.00
CA GLU A 22 -7.79 -8.97 -16.65
C GLU A 22 -9.26 -8.62 -16.95
N TRP A 23 -9.83 -9.16 -18.03
CA TRP A 23 -11.23 -8.93 -18.40
C TRP A 23 -12.23 -9.49 -17.37
N LYS A 24 -11.94 -10.65 -16.76
CA LYS A 24 -12.79 -11.24 -15.70
C LYS A 24 -12.72 -10.40 -14.43
N ARG A 25 -11.51 -9.94 -14.07
CA ARG A 25 -11.31 -9.05 -12.93
C ARG A 25 -12.08 -7.75 -13.09
N LYS A 26 -11.98 -7.11 -14.26
CA LYS A 26 -12.76 -5.90 -14.61
C LYS A 26 -14.26 -6.14 -14.53
N GLN A 27 -14.77 -7.26 -15.07
CA GLN A 27 -16.19 -7.59 -15.03
C GLN A 27 -16.72 -7.77 -13.59
N ARG A 28 -15.95 -8.42 -12.70
CA ARG A 28 -16.35 -8.53 -11.28
C ARG A 28 -16.36 -7.19 -10.56
N LEU A 29 -15.37 -6.34 -10.83
CA LEU A 29 -15.33 -5.00 -10.26
C LEU A 29 -16.52 -4.18 -10.76
N ALA A 30 -16.82 -4.20 -12.05
CA ALA A 30 -17.97 -3.52 -12.63
C ALA A 30 -19.31 -4.01 -12.07
N ARG A 31 -19.41 -5.31 -11.73
CA ARG A 31 -20.60 -5.86 -11.07
C ARG A 31 -20.88 -5.23 -9.70
N ILE A 32 -19.84 -4.78 -8.98
CA ILE A 32 -19.94 -4.20 -7.64
C ILE A 32 -19.98 -2.67 -7.70
N PHE A 33 -19.09 -2.08 -8.51
CA PHE A 33 -18.84 -0.64 -8.53
C PHE A 33 -19.45 0.07 -9.75
N GLY A 34 -19.99 -0.68 -10.72
CA GLY A 34 -20.42 -0.15 -12.02
C GLY A 34 -19.26 0.02 -13.01
N ASP A 35 -19.60 0.34 -14.25
CA ASP A 35 -18.61 0.55 -15.33
C ASP A 35 -17.97 1.94 -15.29
N VAL A 36 -18.55 2.88 -14.54
CA VAL A 36 -18.10 4.26 -14.43
C VAL A 36 -17.40 4.44 -13.10
N LEU A 37 -16.09 4.67 -13.12
CA LEU A 37 -15.36 5.12 -11.95
C LEU A 37 -15.60 6.63 -11.78
N PRO A 38 -15.72 7.13 -10.53
CA PRO A 38 -15.74 8.57 -10.29
C PRO A 38 -14.42 9.18 -10.77
N GLU A 39 -14.50 10.34 -11.41
CA GLU A 39 -13.32 11.13 -11.72
C GLU A 39 -12.65 11.56 -10.41
N THR A 40 -11.36 11.25 -10.25
CA THR A 40 -10.58 11.77 -9.12
C THR A 40 -10.06 13.16 -9.46
N THR A 41 -10.12 14.06 -8.49
CA THR A 41 -9.64 15.43 -8.66
C THR A 41 -8.12 15.47 -8.72
N GLN A 42 -7.55 16.62 -9.08
CA GLN A 42 -6.09 16.76 -9.13
C GLN A 42 -5.45 16.73 -7.74
N ASP A 43 -6.16 17.14 -6.69
CA ASP A 43 -5.66 17.16 -5.31
C ASP A 43 -5.56 15.77 -4.67
N GLU A 44 -6.39 14.80 -5.08
CA GLU A 44 -6.32 13.40 -4.62
C GLU A 44 -5.22 12.60 -5.33
N ARG A 45 -4.70 13.11 -6.45
CA ARG A 45 -3.65 12.46 -7.22
C ARG A 45 -2.29 12.86 -6.65
N GLU A 46 -1.63 11.91 -6.00
CA GLU A 46 -0.21 12.03 -5.65
C GLU A 46 0.59 12.28 -6.94
N THR A 47 1.19 13.46 -7.07
CA THR A 47 1.93 13.87 -8.27
C THR A 47 3.29 13.18 -8.29
N SER A 48 3.33 11.91 -8.69
CA SER A 48 4.55 11.12 -8.88
C SER A 48 5.50 11.12 -7.68
N ALA A 49 5.59 9.97 -7.00
CA ALA A 49 6.71 9.66 -6.13
C ALA A 49 8.00 9.61 -6.97
N GLU A 50 8.58 10.77 -7.28
CA GLU A 50 9.95 10.87 -7.73
C GLU A 50 10.81 10.30 -6.60
N SER A 51 11.66 9.32 -6.89
CA SER A 51 12.47 8.56 -5.91
C SER A 51 13.55 9.39 -5.16
N GLY A 52 13.29 10.66 -4.90
CA GLY A 52 14.11 11.55 -4.08
C GLY A 52 13.29 12.16 -2.95
N GLU A 53 13.99 12.70 -1.94
CA GLU A 53 13.34 13.48 -0.88
C GLU A 53 12.53 14.61 -1.50
N SER A 54 11.22 14.65 -1.23
CA SER A 54 10.32 15.64 -1.80
C SER A 54 10.65 17.05 -1.29
N ALA A 55 10.25 18.09 -2.02
CA ALA A 55 10.39 19.47 -1.53
C ALA A 55 9.64 19.67 -0.19
N SER A 56 8.51 18.98 -0.03
CA SER A 56 7.71 18.95 1.20
C SER A 56 8.45 18.31 2.37
N ASP A 57 9.13 17.17 2.15
CA ASP A 57 9.93 16.50 3.18
C ASP A 57 11.12 17.36 3.62
N ARG A 58 11.78 18.05 2.68
CA ARG A 58 12.86 19.00 2.99
C ARG A 58 12.37 20.13 3.87
N TRP A 59 11.22 20.70 3.52
CA TRP A 59 10.61 21.76 4.32
C TRP A 59 10.28 21.25 5.72
N LEU A 60 9.66 20.08 5.85
CA LEU A 60 9.28 19.52 7.15
C LEU A 60 10.49 19.24 8.06
N LYS A 61 11.58 18.68 7.50
CA LYS A 61 12.83 18.43 8.24
C LYS A 61 13.51 19.71 8.71
N SER A 62 13.34 20.82 7.99
CA SER A 62 13.86 22.13 8.40
C SER A 62 13.11 22.74 9.60
N GLN A 63 11.90 22.25 9.90
CA GLN A 63 11.07 22.76 11.00
C GLN A 63 11.32 22.04 12.34
N VAL A 64 12.30 21.14 12.41
CA VAL A 64 12.61 20.41 13.64
C VAL A 64 13.22 21.36 14.68
N PRO A 65 12.60 21.54 15.87
CA PRO A 65 13.14 22.40 16.92
C PRO A 65 14.50 21.90 17.44
N PRO A 66 15.40 22.79 17.92
CA PRO A 66 16.78 22.44 18.27
C PRO A 66 16.92 21.47 19.45
N HIS A 67 15.85 21.27 20.23
CA HIS A 67 15.82 20.32 21.36
C HIS A 67 15.28 18.94 20.97
N HIS A 68 14.95 18.74 19.70
CA HIS A 68 14.41 17.48 19.21
C HIS A 68 15.55 16.54 18.78
N GLY A 69 16.17 15.91 19.77
CA GLY A 69 17.31 15.01 19.58
C GLY A 69 18.17 14.85 20.83
N GLY A 70 17.57 14.97 22.02
CA GLY A 70 18.24 14.69 23.28
C GLY A 70 18.70 13.25 23.38
#